data_AF-A0A512E2V1-F1
#
_entry.id   AF-A0A512E2V1-F1
#
_cell.length_a   1.000
_cell.length_b   1.000
_cell.length_c   1.000
_cell.angle_alpha   90.00
_cell.angle_beta   90.00
_cell.angle_gamma   90.00
#
_symmetry.space_group_name_H-M   'P 1'
#
loop_
_entity.id
_entity.type
_entity.pdbx_description
1 polymer ?
#
loop_
_entity_poly.entity_id
_entity_poly.type
_entity_poly.pdbx_seq_one_letter_code
_entity_poly.pdbx_strand_id
1 'polypeptide(L)'
;MTFAALMVAANDSKNAQNPGREIAQACKIWREAEPQDALLLKAAIAWELASDRRAQPANEAEVRKRCGQIEEATAAQRAAKVD
;
A
#
# COMPACT_ATOMS: atom_id res chain seq x y z
N MET A 1 2.14 -10.02 8.10
CA MET A 1 3.58 -9.92 7.74
C MET A 1 4.18 -8.69 8.44
N THR A 2 5.52 -8.48 8.52
CA THR A 2 6.04 -7.15 8.94
C THR A 2 6.02 -6.19 7.75
N PHE A 3 5.87 -4.89 7.99
CA PHE A 3 5.87 -3.89 6.91
C PHE A 3 7.16 -3.94 6.08
N ALA A 4 8.30 -4.06 6.74
CA ALA A 4 9.59 -4.21 6.06
C ALA A 4 9.62 -5.43 5.14
N ALA A 5 9.17 -6.60 5.60
CA ALA A 5 9.11 -7.80 4.78
C ALA A 5 8.11 -7.66 3.62
N LEU A 6 6.97 -6.99 3.86
CA LEU A 6 5.96 -6.69 2.84
C LEU A 6 6.52 -5.80 1.72
N MET A 7 7.22 -4.72 2.10
CA MET A 7 7.84 -3.81 1.14
C MET A 7 9.00 -4.48 0.41
N VAL A 8 9.83 -5.28 1.08
CA VAL A 8 10.88 -6.06 0.42
C VAL A 8 10.27 -7.02 -0.60
N ALA A 9 9.24 -7.79 -0.23
CA ALA A 9 8.59 -8.74 -1.13
C ALA A 9 7.87 -8.06 -2.31
N ALA A 10 7.25 -6.89 -2.06
CA ALA A 10 6.64 -6.08 -3.12
C ALA A 10 7.69 -5.49 -4.08
N ASN A 11 8.85 -5.09 -3.53
CA ASN A 11 9.94 -4.47 -4.27
C ASN A 11 10.87 -5.48 -4.98
N ASP A 12 10.87 -6.76 -4.59
CA ASP A 12 11.73 -7.83 -5.14
C ASP A 12 11.29 -8.33 -6.53
N SER A 13 10.67 -7.45 -7.33
CA SER A 13 10.31 -7.76 -8.72
C SER A 13 11.54 -7.66 -9.63
N LYS A 14 11.76 -8.68 -10.47
CA LYS A 14 12.86 -8.69 -11.47
C LYS A 14 12.79 -7.53 -12.48
N ASN A 15 11.68 -6.79 -12.54
CA ASN A 15 11.46 -5.66 -13.43
C ASN A 15 11.65 -4.33 -12.68
N ALA A 16 12.89 -4.03 -12.30
CA ALA A 16 13.27 -2.92 -11.42
C ALA A 16 13.06 -1.50 -11.98
N GLN A 17 12.49 -1.32 -13.17
CA GLN A 17 12.67 -0.09 -13.93
C GLN A 17 11.57 0.98 -13.86
N ASN A 18 10.46 0.82 -13.14
CA ASN A 18 9.46 1.91 -13.06
C ASN A 18 8.68 1.94 -11.74
N PRO A 19 8.76 3.05 -10.97
CA PRO A 19 7.79 3.35 -9.90
C PRO A 19 6.36 3.25 -10.46
N GLY A 20 5.46 2.56 -9.76
CA GLY A 20 4.07 2.38 -10.19
C GLY A 20 3.79 1.29 -11.24
N ARG A 21 4.81 0.58 -11.78
CA ARG A 21 4.61 -0.61 -12.64
C ARG A 21 4.72 -1.95 -11.91
N GLU A 22 5.06 -1.96 -10.62
CA GLU A 22 5.16 -3.16 -9.79
C GLU A 22 3.81 -3.77 -9.38
N ILE A 23 2.77 -3.47 -10.17
CA ILE A 23 1.40 -3.90 -9.93
C ILE A 23 1.29 -5.43 -9.94
N ALA A 24 2.04 -6.18 -10.75
CA ALA A 24 1.86 -7.63 -10.83
C ALA A 24 2.24 -8.38 -9.54
N GLN A 25 3.43 -8.12 -8.98
CA GLN A 25 3.89 -8.76 -7.75
C GLN A 25 3.18 -8.18 -6.53
N ALA A 26 3.00 -6.86 -6.47
CA ALA A 26 2.22 -6.21 -5.42
C ALA A 26 0.75 -6.67 -5.43
N CYS A 27 0.12 -6.87 -6.59
CA CYS A 27 -1.24 -7.43 -6.69
C CYS A 27 -1.27 -8.91 -6.33
N LYS A 28 -0.22 -9.69 -6.63
CA LYS A 28 -0.15 -11.08 -6.17
C LYS A 28 -0.12 -11.14 -4.65
N ILE A 29 0.76 -10.37 -4.03
CA ILE A 29 0.83 -10.25 -2.57
C ILE A 29 -0.51 -9.73 -2.03
N TRP A 30 -1.11 -8.73 -2.65
CA TRP A 30 -2.41 -8.19 -2.25
C TRP A 30 -3.55 -9.23 -2.28
N ARG A 31 -3.54 -10.18 -3.24
CA ARG A 31 -4.52 -11.27 -3.31
C ARG A 31 -4.33 -12.34 -2.24
N GLU A 32 -3.08 -12.55 -1.82
CA GLU A 32 -2.69 -13.58 -0.84
C GLU A 32 -2.55 -13.01 0.59
N ALA A 33 -2.57 -11.69 0.72
CA ALA A 33 -2.37 -10.97 1.98
C ALA A 33 -3.63 -10.92 2.83
N GLU A 34 -3.42 -10.95 4.15
CA GLU A 34 -4.44 -10.61 5.12
C GLU A 34 -4.98 -9.19 4.85
N PRO A 35 -6.26 -8.90 5.15
CA PRO A 35 -6.90 -7.62 4.84
C PRO A 35 -6.11 -6.39 5.30
N GLN A 36 -5.40 -6.51 6.42
CA GLN A 36 -4.60 -5.44 7.01
C GLN A 36 -3.28 -5.21 6.25
N ASP A 37 -2.65 -6.28 5.76
CA ASP A 37 -1.45 -6.20 4.91
C ASP A 37 -1.81 -5.66 3.52
N ALA A 38 -2.96 -6.08 2.98
CA ALA A 38 -3.51 -5.59 1.71
C ALA A 38 -3.81 -4.08 1.75
N LEU A 39 -4.30 -3.59 2.88
CA LEU A 39 -4.56 -2.17 3.10
C LEU A 39 -3.25 -1.36 3.21
N LEU A 40 -2.24 -1.87 3.90
CA LEU A 40 -0.91 -1.24 3.98
C LEU A 40 -0.26 -1.13 2.60
N LEU A 41 -0.40 -2.15 1.75
CA LEU A 41 0.05 -2.11 0.34
C LEU A 41 -0.68 -1.02 -0.46
N LYS A 42 -2.00 -0.91 -0.30
CA LYS A 42 -2.78 0.16 -0.94
C LYS A 42 -2.33 1.54 -0.48
N ALA A 43 -2.04 1.70 0.81
CA ALA A 43 -1.51 2.92 1.37
C ALA A 43 -0.11 3.25 0.85
N ALA A 44 0.76 2.24 0.68
CA ALA A 44 2.09 2.40 0.11
C ALA A 44 1.98 2.93 -1.33
N ILE A 45 1.18 2.30 -2.19
CA ILE A 45 0.97 2.75 -3.58
C ILE A 45 0.41 4.19 -3.61
N ALA A 46 -0.56 4.50 -2.75
CA ALA A 46 -1.13 5.85 -2.68
C ALA A 46 -0.09 6.90 -2.21
N TRP A 47 0.85 6.52 -1.36
CA TRP A 47 1.96 7.37 -0.95
C TRP A 47 3.00 7.52 -2.06
N GLU A 48 3.30 6.47 -2.81
CA GLU A 48 4.23 6.54 -3.96
C GLU A 48 3.73 7.54 -5.01
N LEU A 49 2.45 7.43 -5.39
CA LEU A 49 1.81 8.34 -6.34
C LEU A 49 1.79 9.79 -5.86
N ALA A 50 1.66 10.00 -4.54
CA ALA A 50 1.61 11.35 -3.97
C ALA A 50 2.99 11.99 -3.79
N SER A 51 4.03 11.17 -3.60
CA SER A 51 5.38 11.64 -3.30
C SER A 51 6.36 11.53 -4.46
N ASP A 52 5.94 10.91 -5.57
CA ASP A 52 6.78 10.55 -6.73
C ASP A 52 8.07 9.81 -6.32
N ARG A 53 7.97 9.04 -5.23
CA ARG A 53 9.06 8.26 -4.64
C ARG A 53 8.59 6.84 -4.41
N ARG A 54 9.53 5.89 -4.44
CA ARG A 54 9.25 4.49 -4.13
C ARG A 54 9.15 4.26 -2.63
N ALA A 55 8.16 3.49 -2.19
CA ALA A 55 7.98 3.15 -0.78
C ALA A 55 9.07 2.16 -0.35
N GLN A 56 9.81 2.56 0.68
CA GLN A 56 10.84 1.73 1.32
C GLN A 56 10.40 1.37 2.74
N PRO A 57 11.01 0.32 3.35
CA PRO A 57 10.79 0.02 4.77
C PRO A 57 10.94 1.24 5.70
N ALA A 58 11.85 2.18 5.37
CA ALA A 58 12.05 3.41 6.13
C ALA A 58 10.84 4.38 6.11
N ASN A 59 9.92 4.25 5.16
CA ASN A 59 8.74 5.10 5.03
C ASN A 59 7.53 4.60 5.82
N GLU A 60 7.69 3.58 6.67
CA GLU A 60 6.61 2.92 7.38
C GLU A 60 5.67 3.89 8.10
N ALA A 61 6.22 4.87 8.82
CA ALA A 61 5.42 5.83 9.57
C ALA A 61 4.51 6.67 8.65
N GLU A 62 5.03 7.10 7.50
CA GLU A 62 4.28 7.90 6.53
C GLU A 62 3.21 7.07 5.82
N VAL A 63 3.55 5.82 5.46
CA VAL A 63 2.60 4.88 4.84
C VAL A 63 1.49 4.49 5.81
N ARG A 64 1.78 4.27 7.09
CA ARG A 64 0.76 4.02 8.12
C ARG A 64 -0.14 5.23 8.34
N LYS A 65 0.40 6.44 8.33
CA LYS A 65 -0.42 7.66 8.36
C LYS A 65 -1.37 7.73 7.16
N ARG A 66 -0.87 7.39 5.95
CA ARG A 66 -1.69 7.32 4.74
C ARG A 66 -2.76 6.22 4.82
N CYS A 67 -2.44 5.10 5.46
CA CYS A 67 -3.36 4.00 5.73
C CYS A 67 -4.55 4.47 6.57
N GLY A 68 -4.31 5.17 7.68
CA GLY A 68 -5.39 5.71 8.51
C GLY A 68 -6.30 6.68 7.75
N GLN A 69 -5.74 7.53 6.88
CA GLN A 69 -6.52 8.43 6.02
C GLN A 69 -7.42 7.67 5.04
N ILE A 70 -6.95 6.54 4.51
CA ILE A 70 -7.74 5.70 3.60
C ILE A 70 -8.87 5.00 4.36
N GLU A 71 -8.61 4.50 5.56
CA GLU A 71 -9.62 3.88 6.42
C GLU A 71 -10.71 4.88 6.81
N GLU A 72 -10.32 6.07 7.24
CA GLU A 72 -11.24 7.15 7.61
C GLU A 72 -12.11 7.57 6.41
N ALA A 73 -11.51 7.76 5.24
CA ALA A 73 -12.26 8.08 4.02
C ALA A 73 -13.21 6.93 3.61
N THR A 74 -12.78 5.68 3.77
CA THR A 74 -13.61 4.51 3.46
C THR A 74 -14.77 4.36 4.44
N ALA A 75 -14.52 4.62 5.72
CA ALA A 75 -15.54 4.61 6.76
C ALA A 75 -16.58 5.73 6.53
N ALA A 76 -16.13 6.94 6.19
CA ALA A 76 -17.01 8.06 5.86
C ALA A 76 -17.88 7.77 4.62
N GLN A 77 -17.31 7.17 3.57
CA GLN A 77 -18.08 6.77 2.39
C GLN A 77 -19.09 5.66 2.67
N ARG A 78 -18.78 4.73 3.59
CA ARG A 78 -19.74 3.70 4.02
C ARG A 78 -20.88 4.30 4.81
N ALA A 79 -20.58 5.22 5.74
CA ALA A 79 -21.59 5.93 6.52
C ALA A 79 -22.54 6.73 5.60
N ALA A 80 -21.98 7.47 4.62
CA ALA A 80 -22.77 8.27 3.67
C ALA A 80 -23.62 7.46 2.67
N LYS A 81 -23.45 6.13 2.59
CA LYS A 81 -24.27 5.24 1.76
C LYS A 81 -25.42 4.57 2.50
N VAL A 82 -25.48 4.73 3.82
CA VAL A 82 -26.48 4.11 4.70
C VAL A 82 -27.58 5.10 5.10
N ASP A 83 -27.37 6.40 4.86
CA ASP A 83 -28.40 7.46 4.81
C ASP A 83 -29.05 7.56 3.41
#